data_AF-A0A1M5YFH5-F1
#
_entry.id   AF-A0A1M5YFH5-F1
#
_cell.length_a   1.000
_cell.length_b   1.000
_cell.length_c   1.000
_cell.angle_alpha   90.00
_cell.angle_beta   90.00
_cell.angle_gamma   90.00
#
_symmetry.space_group_name_H-M   'P 1'
#
loop_
_entity.id
_entity.type
_entity.pdbx_description
1 polymer ?
#
loop_
_entity_poly.entity_id
_entity_poly.type
_entity_poly.pdbx_seq_one_letter_code
_entity_poly.pdbx_strand_id
1 'polypeptide(L)'
;MICRSLFRALITSVALAAGVLLAGCNSDEISLANNAKANQPVPPKLVASMAEKDMDLQSPMLVRLFKQEAELEVWKQDRSGRFALLKTYPICRWSGDLGPKVREGDRQAPEGFYSISPAQMNPQSAYYLSFNTGYPNAYDRSLGHTGSELMVHGDCSSRGCYAMTDEQIAEIYSLGRESFFGGQRSFQFEAFPFRMTPVNMAKHRNNPNMPFWKMIKEGYDHFEVTRQEPKVDFCEKKYVFDAVKAPDAKRDPVFEASAKCPAYVVPQELADAVHEKEQQDEAETARLIAKGTPVARLNTGIDGGMNKVFASKLPNGSTGLSEGGEGQGLSLVVERAPGTIPPTVNPPHGPVTSPDEPLVASMAPTPSTHVASAAPNAQSEGFFSNLARKVGLGGAAADTTATTQPVPAKPKVIEAKRTEPHPASKPETKQAAARPPLKPSVSTGTATAAAAAPAAPANDGLVTGSQPIVQANSFESRFSAAK
;
A
#
# COMPACT_ATOMS: atom_id res chain seq x y z
N MET A 1 -31.87 -71.91 -6.24
CA MET A 1 -30.97 -71.36 -5.20
C MET A 1 -29.77 -70.56 -5.76
N ILE A 2 -29.45 -70.63 -7.05
CA ILE A 2 -28.22 -70.04 -7.63
C ILE A 2 -28.28 -68.50 -7.82
N CYS A 3 -29.45 -67.92 -8.10
CA CYS A 3 -29.61 -66.47 -8.32
C CYS A 3 -29.44 -65.58 -7.06
N ARG A 4 -29.63 -66.13 -5.85
CA ARG A 4 -29.52 -65.33 -4.60
C ARG A 4 -28.07 -65.13 -4.14
N SER A 5 -27.16 -66.02 -4.53
CA SER A 5 -25.76 -65.96 -4.14
C SER A 5 -24.96 -64.95 -4.98
N LEU A 6 -25.27 -64.87 -6.27
CA LEU A 6 -24.66 -63.89 -7.19
C LEU A 6 -25.10 -62.46 -6.87
N PHE A 7 -26.35 -62.26 -6.46
CA PHE A 7 -26.87 -60.94 -6.09
C PHE A 7 -26.25 -60.41 -4.77
N ARG A 8 -25.98 -61.30 -3.80
CA ARG A 8 -25.25 -60.93 -2.57
C ARG A 8 -23.78 -60.61 -2.83
N ALA A 9 -23.12 -61.37 -3.70
CA ALA A 9 -21.73 -61.12 -4.07
C ALA A 9 -21.56 -59.77 -4.80
N LEU A 10 -22.50 -59.43 -5.70
CA LEU A 10 -22.46 -58.15 -6.42
C LEU A 10 -22.69 -56.94 -5.49
N ILE A 11 -23.61 -57.06 -4.52
CA ILE A 11 -23.89 -56.00 -3.54
C ILE A 11 -22.68 -55.80 -2.60
N THR A 12 -22.00 -56.88 -2.19
CA THR A 12 -20.79 -56.75 -1.36
C THR A 12 -19.62 -56.12 -2.10
N SER A 13 -19.47 -56.37 -3.40
CA SER A 13 -18.40 -55.75 -4.21
C SER A 13 -18.64 -54.26 -4.47
N VAL A 14 -19.90 -53.83 -4.64
CA VAL A 14 -20.23 -52.40 -4.76
C VAL A 14 -20.05 -51.65 -3.44
N ALA A 15 -20.36 -52.29 -2.30
CA ALA A 15 -20.13 -51.70 -0.98
C ALA A 15 -18.63 -51.53 -0.64
N LEU A 16 -17.77 -52.48 -1.05
CA LEU A 16 -16.32 -52.38 -0.88
C LEU A 16 -15.67 -51.37 -1.84
N ALA A 17 -16.17 -51.23 -3.07
CA ALA A 17 -15.69 -50.21 -4.01
C ALA A 17 -16.11 -48.78 -3.62
N ALA A 18 -17.28 -48.61 -2.99
CA ALA A 18 -17.73 -47.31 -2.47
C ALA A 18 -16.96 -46.87 -1.20
N GLY A 19 -16.45 -47.82 -0.40
CA GLY A 19 -15.66 -47.51 0.81
C GLY A 19 -14.27 -46.94 0.53
N VAL A 20 -13.65 -47.31 -0.61
CA VAL A 20 -12.31 -46.83 -0.98
C VAL A 20 -12.35 -45.43 -1.63
N LEU A 21 -13.50 -45.01 -2.17
CA LEU A 21 -13.66 -43.68 -2.76
C LEU A 21 -13.94 -42.56 -1.74
N LEU A 22 -14.16 -42.91 -0.46
CA LEU A 22 -14.41 -41.95 0.63
C LEU A 22 -13.17 -41.62 1.48
N ALA A 23 -12.01 -42.23 1.19
CA ALA A 23 -10.74 -41.95 1.88
C ALA A 23 -9.92 -40.81 1.22
N GLY A 24 -10.57 -39.96 0.42
CA GLY A 24 -9.94 -38.87 -0.33
C GLY A 24 -10.40 -37.48 0.12
N CYS A 25 -10.28 -37.15 1.41
CA CYS A 25 -10.43 -35.78 1.90
C CYS A 25 -9.20 -35.37 2.71
N ASN A 26 -8.14 -34.94 2.01
CA ASN A 26 -6.95 -34.32 2.60
C ASN A 26 -7.19 -32.85 3.06
N SER A 27 -8.45 -32.42 3.24
CA SER A 27 -8.80 -31.06 3.60
C SER A 27 -8.37 -30.68 5.02
N ASP A 28 -8.43 -31.62 5.95
CA ASP A 28 -8.14 -31.35 7.38
C ASP A 28 -6.64 -31.23 7.64
N GLU A 29 -5.82 -32.06 6.99
CA GLU A 29 -4.35 -31.96 7.01
C GLU A 29 -3.85 -30.65 6.38
N ILE A 30 -4.43 -30.24 5.25
CA ILE A 30 -4.09 -28.97 4.57
C ILE A 30 -4.56 -27.77 5.41
N SER A 31 -5.74 -27.86 6.05
CA SER A 31 -6.24 -26.82 6.95
C SER A 31 -5.38 -26.69 8.21
N LEU A 32 -4.94 -27.82 8.79
CA LEU A 32 -4.09 -27.84 9.98
C LEU A 32 -2.67 -27.34 9.67
N ALA A 33 -2.10 -27.73 8.54
CA ALA A 33 -0.80 -27.25 8.06
C ALA A 33 -0.82 -25.75 7.68
N ASN A 34 -1.91 -25.27 7.05
CA ASN A 34 -2.06 -23.85 6.75
C ASN A 34 -2.26 -23.00 8.02
N ASN A 35 -2.95 -23.55 9.04
CA ASN A 35 -3.00 -22.94 10.36
C ASN A 35 -1.63 -22.96 11.05
N ALA A 36 -0.79 -23.97 10.84
CA ALA A 36 0.50 -24.08 11.49
C ALA A 36 1.49 -22.96 11.09
N LYS A 37 1.52 -22.54 9.82
CA LYS A 37 2.37 -21.41 9.38
C LYS A 37 1.88 -20.06 9.92
N ALA A 38 0.57 -19.82 9.93
CA ALA A 38 -0.02 -18.56 10.40
C ALA A 38 0.04 -18.40 11.92
N ASN A 39 0.19 -19.50 12.66
CA ASN A 39 0.31 -19.53 14.12
C ASN A 39 1.75 -19.67 14.62
N GLN A 40 2.76 -19.54 13.75
CA GLN A 40 4.16 -19.53 14.19
C GLN A 40 4.41 -18.38 15.18
N PRO A 41 5.14 -18.61 16.28
CA PRO A 41 5.46 -17.56 17.23
C PRO A 41 6.40 -16.54 16.59
N VAL A 42 6.40 -15.31 17.12
CA VAL A 42 7.39 -14.31 16.74
C VAL A 42 8.80 -14.85 17.07
N PRO A 43 9.79 -14.79 16.16
CA PRO A 43 11.09 -15.38 16.40
C PRO A 43 11.76 -14.84 17.66
N PRO A 44 12.42 -15.69 18.49
CA PRO A 44 13.03 -15.26 19.75
C PRO A 44 13.99 -14.09 19.63
N LYS A 45 14.76 -14.03 18.52
CA LYS A 45 15.66 -12.90 18.24
C LYS A 45 14.90 -11.58 18.07
N LEU A 46 13.74 -11.61 17.41
CA LEU A 46 12.92 -10.42 17.22
C LEU A 46 12.25 -10.01 18.54
N VAL A 47 11.83 -10.98 19.36
CA VAL A 47 11.35 -10.74 20.74
C VAL A 47 12.43 -10.07 21.60
N ALA A 48 13.68 -10.55 21.53
CA ALA A 48 14.80 -9.92 22.23
C ALA A 48 15.02 -8.47 21.76
N SER A 49 15.00 -8.21 20.44
CA SER A 49 15.10 -6.85 19.91
C SER A 49 13.94 -5.94 20.34
N MET A 50 12.72 -6.47 20.50
CA MET A 50 11.60 -5.71 21.07
C MET A 50 11.88 -5.35 22.53
N ALA A 51 12.36 -6.31 23.34
CA ALA A 51 12.71 -6.05 24.73
C ALA A 51 13.83 -5.01 24.89
N GLU A 52 14.86 -5.06 24.05
CA GLU A 52 15.95 -4.06 24.00
C GLU A 52 15.45 -2.65 23.66
N LYS A 53 14.36 -2.56 22.89
CA LYS A 53 13.75 -1.30 22.45
C LYS A 53 12.55 -0.87 23.30
N ASP A 54 12.35 -1.51 24.46
CA ASP A 54 11.22 -1.25 25.38
C ASP A 54 9.86 -1.36 24.69
N MET A 55 9.70 -2.36 23.82
CA MET A 55 8.46 -2.67 23.09
C MET A 55 7.86 -3.97 23.63
N ASP A 56 6.57 -3.97 23.95
CA ASP A 56 5.87 -5.20 24.31
C ASP A 56 5.46 -5.98 23.04
N LEU A 57 5.45 -7.32 23.12
CA LEU A 57 5.11 -8.20 21.99
C LEU A 57 3.77 -7.81 21.33
N GLN A 58 2.77 -7.55 22.18
CA GLN A 58 1.40 -7.25 21.80
C GLN A 58 1.13 -5.73 21.63
N SER A 59 2.15 -4.87 21.72
CA SER A 59 1.95 -3.43 21.53
C SER A 59 1.52 -3.10 20.10
N PRO A 60 0.78 -2.00 19.86
CA PRO A 60 0.37 -1.59 18.53
C PRO A 60 1.55 -1.50 17.55
N MET A 61 1.29 -1.90 16.30
CA MET A 61 2.24 -1.77 15.20
C MET A 61 1.74 -0.86 14.09
N LEU A 62 2.68 -0.38 13.28
CA LEU A 62 2.44 0.43 12.08
C LEU A 62 3.47 0.01 11.03
N VAL A 63 3.08 0.01 9.76
CA VAL A 63 3.94 -0.39 8.64
C VAL A 63 4.15 0.79 7.70
N ARG A 64 5.41 1.08 7.37
CA ARG A 64 5.77 2.10 6.38
C ARG A 64 6.55 1.46 5.26
N LEU A 65 6.19 1.74 4.02
CA LEU A 65 6.79 1.13 2.84
C LEU A 65 7.33 2.23 1.93
N PHE A 66 8.53 2.00 1.40
CA PHE A 66 9.23 2.93 0.53
C PHE A 66 9.60 2.22 -0.78
N LYS A 67 8.90 2.57 -1.87
CA LYS A 67 9.05 1.89 -3.17
C LYS A 67 10.45 2.07 -3.75
N GLN A 68 10.96 3.30 -3.77
CA GLN A 68 12.27 3.60 -4.32
C GLN A 68 13.42 2.96 -3.57
N GLU A 69 13.32 2.85 -2.24
CA GLU A 69 14.30 2.14 -1.43
C GLU A 69 14.09 0.61 -1.48
N ALA A 70 12.93 0.16 -1.96
CA ALA A 70 12.46 -1.21 -1.86
C ALA A 70 12.61 -1.72 -0.41
N GLU A 71 12.03 -0.99 0.54
CA GLU A 71 12.08 -1.29 1.97
C GLU A 71 10.69 -1.19 2.61
N LEU A 72 10.40 -2.12 3.52
CA LEU A 72 9.22 -2.12 4.39
C LEU A 72 9.70 -2.05 5.83
N GLU A 73 9.28 -1.04 6.56
CA GLU A 73 9.55 -0.84 7.97
C GLU A 73 8.38 -1.27 8.83
N VAL A 74 8.66 -2.03 9.88
CA VAL A 74 7.71 -2.28 10.96
C VAL A 74 8.11 -1.42 12.16
N TRP A 75 7.16 -0.59 12.58
CA TRP A 75 7.23 0.26 13.76
C TRP A 75 6.31 -0.32 14.84
N LYS A 76 6.73 -0.25 16.10
CA LYS A 76 5.89 -0.63 17.25
C LYS A 76 5.88 0.47 18.29
N GLN A 77 4.79 0.58 19.03
CA GLN A 77 4.76 1.42 20.21
C GLN A 77 5.69 0.86 21.28
N ASP A 78 6.58 1.70 21.78
CA ASP A 78 7.31 1.47 23.01
C ASP A 78 6.40 1.74 24.23
N ARG A 79 6.89 1.49 25.45
CA ARG A 79 6.11 1.75 26.67
C ARG A 79 5.85 3.23 26.96
N SER A 80 6.51 4.15 26.26
CA SER A 80 6.16 5.59 26.30
C SER A 80 4.91 5.90 25.48
N GLY A 81 4.42 4.94 24.68
CA GLY A 81 3.28 5.11 23.78
C GLY A 81 3.65 5.70 22.42
N ARG A 82 4.95 5.87 22.13
CA ARG A 82 5.44 6.40 20.85
C ARG A 82 5.93 5.27 19.96
N PHE A 83 5.74 5.42 18.66
CA PHE A 83 6.26 4.48 17.68
C PHE A 83 7.77 4.64 17.51
N ALA A 84 8.49 3.53 17.66
CA ALA A 84 9.89 3.43 17.31
C ALA A 84 10.10 2.28 16.30
N LEU A 85 11.14 2.44 15.47
CA LEU A 85 11.46 1.46 14.44
C LEU A 85 11.91 0.16 15.10
N LEU A 86 11.16 -0.92 14.87
CA LEU A 86 11.56 -2.26 15.27
C LEU A 86 12.56 -2.82 14.25
N LYS A 87 12.16 -2.89 12.98
CA LYS A 87 12.94 -3.56 11.92
C LYS A 87 12.58 -3.06 10.53
N THR A 88 13.60 -2.95 9.67
CA THR A 88 13.47 -2.72 8.23
C THR A 88 13.66 -4.04 7.49
N TYR A 89 12.76 -4.31 6.56
CA TYR A 89 12.71 -5.49 5.72
C TYR A 89 12.96 -5.05 4.27
N PRO A 90 14.02 -5.53 3.60
CA PRO A 90 14.16 -5.29 2.17
C PRO A 90 13.01 -5.98 1.43
N ILE A 91 12.43 -5.30 0.45
CA ILE A 91 11.36 -5.82 -0.41
C ILE A 91 12.02 -6.59 -1.54
N CYS A 92 11.59 -7.83 -1.74
CA CYS A 92 12.08 -8.63 -2.84
C CYS A 92 11.61 -8.09 -4.19
N ARG A 93 10.30 -7.83 -4.34
CA ARG A 93 9.78 -7.28 -5.59
C ARG A 93 8.53 -6.46 -5.37
N TRP A 94 8.40 -5.35 -6.05
CA TRP A 94 7.13 -4.66 -6.26
C TRP A 94 6.94 -4.36 -7.74
N SER A 95 5.74 -4.00 -8.20
CA SER A 95 5.42 -3.80 -9.62
C SER A 95 5.01 -2.35 -9.94
N GLY A 96 5.21 -1.96 -11.21
CA GLY A 96 4.87 -0.63 -11.73
C GLY A 96 5.96 0.42 -11.52
N ASP A 97 5.57 1.70 -11.53
CA ASP A 97 6.47 2.85 -11.37
C ASP A 97 6.28 3.51 -10.00
N LEU A 98 7.02 4.58 -9.71
CA LEU A 98 6.66 5.51 -8.63
C LEU A 98 5.41 6.30 -9.03
N GLY A 99 4.37 6.20 -8.21
CA GLY A 99 3.04 6.74 -8.42
C GLY A 99 1.93 5.87 -7.82
N PRO A 100 0.72 6.44 -7.66
CA PRO A 100 -0.43 5.72 -7.15
C PRO A 100 -0.98 4.74 -8.19
N LYS A 101 -1.65 3.69 -7.70
CA LYS A 101 -2.44 2.78 -8.54
C LYS A 101 -3.76 3.45 -8.94
N VAL A 102 -4.11 3.40 -10.22
CA VAL A 102 -5.30 4.11 -10.75
C VAL A 102 -6.33 3.19 -11.39
N ARG A 103 -5.92 2.06 -11.97
CA ARG A 103 -6.86 1.16 -12.67
C ARG A 103 -6.52 -0.30 -12.49
N GLU A 104 -7.48 -1.17 -12.76
CA GLU A 104 -7.24 -2.60 -12.75
C GLU A 104 -6.31 -2.98 -13.92
N GLY A 105 -5.39 -3.92 -13.68
CA GLY A 105 -4.43 -4.39 -14.68
C GLY A 105 -3.34 -3.38 -15.09
N ASP A 106 -3.17 -2.25 -14.41
CA ASP A 106 -2.04 -1.32 -14.64
C ASP A 106 -0.69 -1.83 -14.10
N ARG A 107 -0.68 -2.98 -13.41
CA ARG A 107 0.48 -3.55 -12.72
C ARG A 107 1.12 -2.60 -11.71
N GLN A 108 0.39 -1.63 -11.20
CA GLN A 108 0.90 -0.64 -10.27
C GLN A 108 0.65 -1.05 -8.82
N ALA A 109 1.71 -1.09 -8.00
CA ALA A 109 1.55 -1.17 -6.55
C ALA A 109 1.09 0.19 -5.98
N PRO A 110 0.14 0.21 -5.03
CA PRO A 110 -0.52 1.43 -4.56
C PRO A 110 0.36 2.31 -3.68
N GLU A 111 0.08 3.60 -3.62
CA GLU A 111 0.70 4.57 -2.70
C GLU A 111 -0.42 5.24 -1.89
N GLY A 112 -0.15 5.64 -0.65
CA GLY A 112 -1.11 6.27 0.26
C GLY A 112 -1.22 5.59 1.61
N PHE A 113 -2.29 5.89 2.34
CA PHE A 113 -2.54 5.38 3.69
C PHE A 113 -3.70 4.39 3.69
N TYR A 114 -3.49 3.24 4.32
CA TYR A 114 -4.47 2.17 4.38
C TYR A 114 -4.58 1.59 5.79
N SER A 115 -5.74 1.03 6.11
CA SER A 115 -6.00 0.39 7.39
C SER A 115 -6.12 -1.11 7.18
N ILE A 116 -5.31 -1.86 7.92
CA ILE A 116 -5.27 -3.33 7.85
C ILE A 116 -5.94 -3.88 9.09
N SER A 117 -7.15 -4.38 8.90
CA SER A 117 -7.90 -5.10 9.92
C SER A 117 -7.49 -6.58 9.98
N PRO A 118 -7.84 -7.29 11.06
CA PRO A 118 -7.62 -8.71 11.16
C PRO A 118 -8.19 -9.50 9.95
N ALA A 119 -9.34 -9.08 9.39
CA ALA A 119 -9.98 -9.73 8.24
C ALA A 119 -9.18 -9.63 6.93
N GLN A 120 -8.18 -8.76 6.86
CA GLN A 120 -7.28 -8.64 5.72
C GLN A 120 -6.05 -9.55 5.81
N MET A 121 -5.84 -10.21 6.96
CA MET A 121 -4.78 -11.20 7.13
C MET A 121 -5.19 -12.50 6.45
N ASN A 122 -4.36 -13.02 5.55
CA ASN A 122 -4.65 -14.20 4.75
C ASN A 122 -3.69 -15.36 5.10
N PRO A 123 -4.08 -16.28 5.99
CA PRO A 123 -3.29 -17.47 6.32
C PRO A 123 -3.26 -18.51 5.18
N GLN A 124 -4.20 -18.43 4.23
CA GLN A 124 -4.36 -19.37 3.11
C GLN A 124 -3.81 -18.79 1.79
N SER A 125 -2.87 -17.84 1.89
CA SER A 125 -2.21 -17.24 0.73
C SER A 125 -1.59 -18.31 -0.18
N ALA A 126 -1.74 -18.13 -1.49
CA ALA A 126 -1.03 -18.90 -2.50
C ALA A 126 0.49 -18.64 -2.49
N TYR A 127 0.92 -17.55 -1.85
CA TYR A 127 2.31 -17.09 -1.75
C TYR A 127 2.79 -17.15 -0.29
N TYR A 128 2.70 -18.34 0.32
CA TYR A 128 3.00 -18.64 1.73
C TYR A 128 2.09 -17.95 2.75
N LEU A 129 2.28 -16.65 3.04
CA LEU A 129 1.41 -15.82 3.89
C LEU A 129 1.18 -14.48 3.20
N SER A 130 0.07 -13.80 3.50
CA SER A 130 -0.15 -12.45 3.00
C SER A 130 -1.10 -11.64 3.88
N PHE A 131 -1.11 -10.33 3.66
CA PHE A 131 -2.22 -9.47 4.05
C PHE A 131 -2.59 -8.52 2.92
N ASN A 132 -3.88 -8.20 2.81
CA ASN A 132 -4.38 -7.28 1.80
C ASN A 132 -4.10 -5.85 2.24
N THR A 133 -3.54 -5.02 1.35
CA THR A 133 -3.16 -3.64 1.65
C THR A 133 -4.34 -2.72 1.93
N GLY A 134 -5.58 -3.12 1.64
CA GLY A 134 -6.77 -2.29 1.84
C GLY A 134 -7.08 -1.36 0.67
N TYR A 135 -6.36 -1.46 -0.45
CA TYR A 135 -6.67 -0.74 -1.68
C TYR A 135 -7.90 -1.32 -2.38
N PRO A 136 -8.77 -0.50 -2.98
CA PRO A 136 -8.77 0.97 -2.94
C PRO A 136 -9.37 1.48 -1.62
N ASN A 137 -8.79 2.52 -1.02
CA ASN A 137 -9.37 3.19 0.15
C ASN A 137 -10.50 4.17 -0.27
N ALA A 138 -11.04 4.97 0.67
CA ALA A 138 -12.10 5.92 0.35
C ALA A 138 -11.64 7.04 -0.61
N TYR A 139 -10.41 7.52 -0.49
CA TYR A 139 -9.80 8.47 -1.42
C TYR A 139 -9.69 7.89 -2.82
N ASP A 140 -9.14 6.69 -2.98
CA ASP A 140 -8.99 6.01 -4.26
C ASP A 140 -10.35 5.86 -4.96
N ARG A 141 -11.35 5.38 -4.22
CA ARG A 141 -12.72 5.22 -4.74
C ARG A 141 -13.35 6.54 -5.15
N SER A 142 -13.07 7.63 -4.42
CA SER A 142 -13.58 8.98 -4.75
C SER A 142 -13.04 9.55 -6.07
N LEU A 143 -11.89 9.04 -6.51
CA LEU A 143 -11.26 9.36 -7.80
C LEU A 143 -11.70 8.40 -8.92
N GLY A 144 -12.52 7.39 -8.60
CA GLY A 144 -12.89 6.35 -9.54
C GLY A 144 -11.77 5.35 -9.82
N HIS A 145 -10.77 5.25 -8.93
CA HIS A 145 -9.72 4.26 -9.08
C HIS A 145 -10.28 2.84 -8.88
N THR A 146 -9.74 1.88 -9.62
CA THR A 146 -10.22 0.49 -9.64
C THR A 146 -9.10 -0.52 -9.40
N GLY A 147 -9.50 -1.74 -9.04
CA GLY A 147 -8.61 -2.86 -8.77
C GLY A 147 -8.87 -3.41 -7.37
N SER A 148 -8.27 -4.55 -7.06
CA SER A 148 -8.45 -5.27 -5.80
C SER A 148 -7.30 -6.24 -5.60
N GLU A 149 -7.23 -6.85 -4.41
CA GLU A 149 -6.30 -7.94 -4.09
C GLU A 149 -4.82 -7.53 -4.20
N LEU A 150 -4.51 -6.28 -3.83
CA LEU A 150 -3.16 -5.80 -3.66
C LEU A 150 -2.67 -6.32 -2.31
N MET A 151 -1.60 -7.13 -2.31
CA MET A 151 -1.15 -7.83 -1.11
C MET A 151 0.29 -7.44 -0.75
N VAL A 152 0.64 -7.59 0.52
CA VAL A 152 2.02 -7.86 0.94
C VAL A 152 2.12 -9.36 1.20
N HIS A 153 3.03 -10.06 0.54
CA HIS A 153 3.06 -11.54 0.55
C HIS A 153 4.46 -12.14 0.42
N GLY A 154 4.58 -13.47 0.58
CA GLY A 154 5.84 -14.22 0.41
C GLY A 154 6.19 -14.53 -1.05
N ASP A 155 6.95 -15.60 -1.31
CA ASP A 155 7.34 -16.10 -2.64
C ASP A 155 8.14 -15.12 -3.54
N CYS A 156 8.59 -13.97 -3.02
CA CYS A 156 9.57 -13.09 -3.68
C CYS A 156 9.23 -12.71 -5.16
N SER A 157 7.96 -12.81 -5.55
CA SER A 157 7.49 -12.69 -6.94
C SER A 157 6.23 -11.84 -6.99
N SER A 158 6.27 -10.69 -7.68
CA SER A 158 5.15 -9.75 -7.72
C SER A 158 4.62 -9.49 -9.14
N ARG A 159 3.29 -9.29 -9.24
CA ARG A 159 2.53 -8.86 -10.43
C ARG A 159 1.53 -7.73 -10.07
N GLY A 160 1.93 -6.79 -9.23
CA GLY A 160 1.08 -5.71 -8.69
C GLY A 160 1.16 -5.55 -7.17
N CYS A 161 1.78 -6.49 -6.48
CA CYS A 161 1.86 -6.58 -5.02
C CYS A 161 3.21 -6.10 -4.47
N TYR A 162 3.38 -6.17 -3.15
CA TYR A 162 4.68 -6.12 -2.50
C TYR A 162 5.09 -7.53 -2.07
N ALA A 163 6.06 -8.11 -2.76
CA ALA A 163 6.58 -9.43 -2.47
C ALA A 163 7.80 -9.35 -1.55
N MET A 164 7.74 -10.12 -0.47
CA MET A 164 8.77 -10.37 0.54
C MET A 164 9.26 -11.82 0.39
N THR A 165 10.29 -12.21 1.14
CA THR A 165 10.57 -13.64 1.34
C THR A 165 9.59 -14.26 2.34
N ASP A 166 9.48 -15.59 2.32
CA ASP A 166 8.58 -16.33 3.21
C ASP A 166 8.92 -16.08 4.69
N GLU A 167 10.21 -16.01 5.01
CA GLU A 167 10.69 -15.76 6.36
C GLU A 167 10.35 -14.33 6.82
N GLN A 168 10.46 -13.35 5.93
CA GLN A 168 10.10 -11.97 6.24
C GLN A 168 8.59 -11.82 6.47
N ILE A 169 7.76 -12.40 5.58
CA ILE A 169 6.30 -12.29 5.74
C ILE A 169 5.80 -13.10 6.94
N ALA A 170 6.44 -14.22 7.33
CA ALA A 170 6.15 -14.91 8.58
C ALA A 170 6.33 -14.01 9.80
N GLU A 171 7.45 -13.27 9.85
CA GLU A 171 7.70 -12.31 10.92
C GLU A 171 6.65 -11.18 10.92
N ILE A 172 6.42 -10.53 9.78
CA ILE A 172 5.46 -9.42 9.68
C ILE A 172 4.04 -9.89 10.03
N TYR A 173 3.63 -11.06 9.53
CA TYR A 173 2.32 -11.63 9.79
C TYR A 173 2.12 -11.96 11.28
N SER A 174 3.13 -12.57 11.91
CA SER A 174 3.08 -12.89 13.35
C SER A 174 3.04 -11.61 14.20
N LEU A 175 3.79 -10.56 13.85
CA LEU A 175 3.71 -9.26 14.53
C LEU A 175 2.31 -8.62 14.41
N GLY A 176 1.70 -8.67 13.21
CA GLY A 176 0.33 -8.20 12.99
C GLY A 176 -0.67 -8.94 13.87
N ARG A 177 -0.57 -10.28 13.88
CA ARG A 177 -1.39 -11.16 14.74
C ARG A 177 -1.25 -10.81 16.22
N GLU A 178 -0.02 -10.69 16.73
CA GLU A 178 0.20 -10.36 18.15
C GLU A 178 -0.32 -8.97 18.52
N SER A 179 -0.20 -7.99 17.63
CA SER A 179 -0.73 -6.63 17.87
C SER A 179 -2.26 -6.64 17.91
N PHE A 180 -2.92 -7.45 17.06
CA PHE A 180 -4.36 -7.67 17.14
C PHE A 180 -4.78 -8.40 18.42
N PHE A 181 -4.01 -9.40 18.87
CA PHE A 181 -4.25 -10.05 20.16
C PHE A 181 -4.07 -9.10 21.35
N GLY A 182 -3.20 -8.10 21.21
CA GLY A 182 -3.06 -6.97 22.14
C GLY A 182 -4.22 -5.96 22.12
N GLY A 183 -5.20 -6.13 21.23
CA GLY A 183 -6.38 -5.28 21.15
C GLY A 183 -6.31 -4.16 20.10
N GLN A 184 -5.23 -4.09 19.30
CA GLN A 184 -5.21 -3.21 18.14
C GLN A 184 -6.32 -3.65 17.15
N ARG A 185 -7.19 -2.73 16.72
CA ARG A 185 -8.33 -3.08 15.82
C ARG A 185 -7.93 -3.14 14.36
N SER A 186 -6.94 -2.35 14.01
CA SER A 186 -6.30 -2.27 12.69
C SER A 186 -4.94 -1.63 12.87
N PHE A 187 -3.96 -2.00 12.06
CA PHE A 187 -2.70 -1.25 11.94
C PHE A 187 -2.69 -0.45 10.64
N GLN A 188 -2.00 0.69 10.64
CA GLN A 188 -1.84 1.50 9.44
C GLN A 188 -0.73 0.94 8.54
N PHE A 189 -1.00 0.88 7.24
CA PHE A 189 -0.03 0.58 6.18
C PHE A 189 0.13 1.84 5.32
N GLU A 190 1.29 2.47 5.46
CA GLU A 190 1.66 3.69 4.75
C GLU A 190 2.60 3.33 3.58
N ALA A 191 2.17 3.54 2.35
CA ALA A 191 2.98 3.25 1.16
C ALA A 191 3.40 4.56 0.47
N PHE A 192 4.70 4.84 0.49
CA PHE A 192 5.30 6.04 -0.06
C PHE A 192 6.11 5.75 -1.34
N PRO A 193 6.21 6.72 -2.25
CA PRO A 193 7.07 6.60 -3.42
C PRO A 193 8.55 6.41 -3.02
N PHE A 194 8.98 7.12 -1.99
CA PHE A 194 10.34 7.14 -1.45
C PHE A 194 10.31 7.72 -0.03
N ARG A 195 11.42 7.65 0.69
CA ARG A 195 11.55 8.43 1.95
C ARG A 195 11.41 9.92 1.64
N MET A 196 10.40 10.60 2.18
CA MET A 196 9.95 11.94 1.75
C MET A 196 10.85 13.09 2.26
N THR A 197 12.16 12.90 2.14
CA THR A 197 13.21 13.85 2.50
C THR A 197 13.36 14.97 1.47
N PRO A 198 13.91 16.14 1.84
CA PRO A 198 14.16 17.23 0.90
C PRO A 198 14.98 16.82 -0.34
N VAL A 199 15.94 15.91 -0.16
CA VAL A 199 16.76 15.38 -1.26
C VAL A 199 15.92 14.61 -2.27
N ASN A 200 15.05 13.71 -1.82
CA ASN A 200 14.21 12.93 -2.72
C ASN A 200 13.12 13.81 -3.35
N MET A 201 12.53 14.74 -2.60
CA MET A 201 11.60 15.73 -3.16
C MET A 201 12.26 16.57 -4.26
N ALA A 202 13.52 17.01 -4.06
CA ALA A 202 14.28 17.73 -5.07
C ALA A 202 14.61 16.87 -6.29
N LYS A 203 15.04 15.61 -6.10
CA LYS A 203 15.34 14.69 -7.21
C LYS A 203 14.12 14.43 -8.08
N HIS A 204 12.94 14.25 -7.49
CA HIS A 204 11.74 13.88 -8.22
C HIS A 204 10.82 15.07 -8.60
N ARG A 205 11.31 16.31 -8.45
CA ARG A 205 10.57 17.58 -8.64
C ARG A 205 9.72 17.70 -9.91
N ASN A 206 10.06 16.98 -10.98
CA ASN A 206 9.37 17.03 -12.28
C ASN A 206 8.40 15.85 -12.50
N ASN A 207 8.20 14.97 -11.51
CA ASN A 207 7.30 13.83 -11.65
C ASN A 207 5.83 14.30 -11.66
N PRO A 208 4.96 13.78 -12.56
CA PRO A 208 3.56 14.15 -12.63
C PRO A 208 2.76 13.87 -11.34
N ASN A 209 3.22 12.93 -10.51
CA ASN A 209 2.59 12.57 -9.25
C ASN A 209 2.96 13.51 -8.09
N MET A 210 3.80 14.53 -8.31
CA MET A 210 4.24 15.46 -7.27
C MET A 210 3.08 16.12 -6.47
N PRO A 211 1.95 16.52 -7.08
CA PRO A 211 0.82 17.05 -6.29
C PRO A 211 0.24 16.02 -5.31
N PHE A 212 0.14 14.75 -5.72
CA PHE A 212 -0.30 13.66 -4.86
C PHE A 212 0.74 13.37 -3.77
N TRP A 213 2.03 13.37 -4.11
CA TRP A 213 3.10 13.14 -3.14
C TRP A 213 3.18 14.24 -2.08
N LYS A 214 2.99 15.51 -2.45
CA LYS A 214 2.87 16.59 -1.47
C LYS A 214 1.71 16.37 -0.50
N MET A 215 0.60 15.83 -0.98
CA MET A 215 -0.57 15.54 -0.15
C MET A 215 -0.29 14.43 0.87
N ILE A 216 0.33 13.31 0.46
CA ILE A 216 0.67 12.23 1.40
C ILE A 216 1.89 12.58 2.27
N LYS A 217 2.71 13.57 1.87
CA LYS A 217 3.82 14.10 2.69
C LYS A 217 3.31 14.76 3.97
N GLU A 218 2.15 15.39 3.95
CA GLU A 218 1.54 15.97 5.16
C GLU A 218 1.39 14.88 6.25
N GLY A 219 0.76 13.75 5.93
CA GLY A 219 0.65 12.60 6.84
C GLY A 219 2.01 11.97 7.22
N TYR A 220 2.96 11.94 6.29
CA TYR A 220 4.34 11.52 6.58
C TYR A 220 4.97 12.44 7.65
N ASP A 221 4.80 13.75 7.53
CA ASP A 221 5.37 14.75 8.42
C ASP A 221 4.67 14.75 9.79
N HIS A 222 3.35 14.52 9.84
CA HIS A 222 2.62 14.27 11.08
C HIS A 222 3.22 13.12 11.89
N PHE A 223 3.52 11.98 11.26
CA PHE A 223 4.20 10.86 11.92
C PHE A 223 5.63 11.25 12.38
N GLU A 224 6.40 11.96 11.55
CA GLU A 224 7.78 12.33 11.89
C GLU A 224 7.88 13.25 13.10
N VAL A 225 6.96 14.21 13.25
CA VAL A 225 6.98 15.17 14.38
C VAL A 225 6.37 14.59 15.66
N THR A 226 5.39 13.69 15.55
CA THR A 226 4.69 13.15 16.72
C THR A 226 5.20 11.80 17.19
N ARG A 227 5.76 10.99 16.28
CA ARG A 227 5.97 9.54 16.47
C ARG A 227 4.68 8.83 16.89
N GLN A 228 3.53 9.27 16.39
CA GLN A 228 2.22 8.66 16.58
C GLN A 228 1.62 8.31 15.22
N GLU A 229 0.77 7.29 15.19
CA GLU A 229 -0.01 6.94 13.99
C GLU A 229 -0.94 8.11 13.65
N PRO A 230 -0.81 8.75 12.47
CA PRO A 230 -1.66 9.86 12.08
C PRO A 230 -3.08 9.36 11.84
N LYS A 231 -4.08 10.11 12.30
CA LYS A 231 -5.48 9.84 11.93
C LYS A 231 -5.70 10.30 10.51
N VAL A 232 -6.26 9.43 9.67
CA VAL A 232 -6.46 9.70 8.24
C VAL A 232 -7.93 9.72 7.90
N ASP A 233 -8.38 10.85 7.36
CA ASP A 233 -9.71 11.11 6.86
C ASP A 233 -9.66 11.64 5.42
N PHE A 234 -10.82 11.79 4.78
CA PHE A 234 -10.91 12.20 3.38
C PHE A 234 -12.08 13.14 3.12
N CYS A 235 -11.83 14.23 2.39
CA CYS A 235 -12.85 15.11 1.84
C CYS A 235 -12.31 15.89 0.64
N GLU A 236 -13.19 16.39 -0.22
CA GLU A 236 -12.82 17.14 -1.42
C GLU A 236 -11.80 16.43 -2.32
N LYS A 237 -11.81 15.10 -2.31
CA LYS A 237 -10.85 14.21 -2.98
C LYS A 237 -9.42 14.46 -2.53
N LYS A 238 -9.22 14.73 -1.24
CA LYS A 238 -7.93 14.94 -0.58
C LYS A 238 -7.85 14.16 0.72
N TYR A 239 -6.62 13.88 1.14
CA TYR A 239 -6.33 13.41 2.49
C TYR A 239 -6.53 14.55 3.49
N VAL A 240 -6.92 14.19 4.70
CA VAL A 240 -6.98 15.06 5.88
C VAL A 240 -6.32 14.30 7.03
N PHE A 241 -5.40 14.96 7.74
CA PHE A 241 -4.65 14.32 8.82
C PHE A 241 -4.96 14.95 10.18
N ASP A 242 -5.12 14.10 11.20
CA ASP A 242 -5.33 14.48 12.60
C ASP A 242 -6.42 15.52 12.85
N ALA A 243 -7.47 15.47 12.01
CA ALA A 243 -8.64 16.29 12.20
C ALA A 243 -9.36 15.92 13.48
N VAL A 244 -9.65 16.94 14.29
CA VAL A 244 -10.47 16.83 15.48
C VAL A 244 -11.68 17.75 15.36
N LYS A 245 -12.68 17.46 16.21
CA LYS A 245 -13.90 18.24 16.31
C LYS A 245 -13.58 19.71 16.61
N ALA A 246 -14.15 20.63 15.84
CA ALA A 246 -14.03 22.06 16.10
C ALA A 246 -14.62 22.41 17.49
N PRO A 247 -14.07 23.42 18.21
CA PRO A 247 -14.49 23.75 19.58
C PRO A 247 -16.00 23.93 19.77
N ASP A 248 -16.68 24.55 18.80
CA ASP A 248 -18.11 24.84 18.85
C ASP A 248 -19.01 23.75 18.23
N ALA A 249 -18.42 22.65 17.74
CA ALA A 249 -19.18 21.60 17.07
C ALA A 249 -19.85 20.64 18.09
N LYS A 250 -21.16 20.43 17.90
CA LYS A 250 -21.98 19.55 18.74
C LYS A 250 -21.77 18.05 18.48
N ARG A 251 -21.20 17.70 17.33
CA ARG A 251 -21.00 16.32 16.87
C ARG A 251 -19.61 16.19 16.25
N ASP A 252 -19.08 14.98 16.26
CA ASP A 252 -17.82 14.68 15.58
C ASP A 252 -17.96 14.91 14.07
N PRO A 253 -16.89 15.37 13.40
CA PRO A 253 -16.90 15.56 11.96
C PRO A 253 -17.10 14.23 11.25
N VAL A 254 -17.94 14.22 10.22
CA VAL A 254 -18.13 13.06 9.34
C VAL A 254 -17.49 13.40 8.02
N PHE A 255 -16.45 12.65 7.68
CA PHE A 255 -15.69 12.82 6.46
C PHE A 255 -16.22 11.91 5.36
N GLU A 256 -16.44 12.50 4.18
CA GLU A 256 -16.81 11.77 2.97
C GLU A 256 -15.88 12.22 1.85
N ALA A 257 -15.14 11.26 1.26
CA ALA A 257 -14.04 11.55 0.36
C ALA A 257 -14.40 12.45 -0.84
N SER A 258 -15.62 12.33 -1.39
CA SER A 258 -16.09 13.16 -2.50
C SER A 258 -16.83 14.44 -2.09
N ALA A 259 -17.20 14.59 -0.82
CA ALA A 259 -18.01 15.71 -0.33
C ALA A 259 -17.13 16.87 0.15
N LYS A 260 -17.75 18.03 0.39
CA LYS A 260 -17.09 19.17 1.04
C LYS A 260 -16.58 18.77 2.42
N CYS A 261 -15.40 19.26 2.80
CA CYS A 261 -14.87 19.02 4.14
C CYS A 261 -15.82 19.56 5.22
N PRO A 262 -16.11 18.77 6.27
CA PRO A 262 -16.80 19.30 7.44
C PRO A 262 -15.94 20.36 8.13
N ALA A 263 -16.51 21.11 9.07
CA ALA A 263 -15.70 21.95 9.95
C ALA A 263 -14.89 21.06 10.90
N TYR A 264 -13.56 21.18 10.85
CA TYR A 264 -12.62 20.51 11.74
C TYR A 264 -11.49 21.47 12.10
N VAL A 265 -10.71 21.10 13.11
CA VAL A 265 -9.43 21.74 13.43
C VAL A 265 -8.36 20.68 13.57
N VAL A 266 -7.10 21.04 13.39
CA VAL A 266 -5.95 20.23 13.82
C VAL A 266 -5.45 20.85 15.13
N PRO A 267 -5.06 20.06 16.15
CA PRO A 267 -4.51 20.62 17.38
C PRO A 267 -3.37 21.60 17.09
N GLN A 268 -3.41 22.80 17.69
CA GLN A 268 -2.53 23.91 17.32
C GLN A 268 -1.04 23.55 17.41
N GLU A 269 -0.63 22.89 18.49
CA GLU A 269 0.76 22.44 18.68
C GLU A 269 1.23 21.50 17.56
N LEU A 270 0.34 20.61 17.09
CA LEU A 270 0.62 19.71 15.99
C LEU A 270 0.70 20.46 14.66
N ALA A 271 -0.28 21.34 14.39
CA ALA A 271 -0.30 22.15 13.18
C ALA A 271 0.96 23.02 13.06
N ASP A 272 1.40 23.64 14.15
CA ASP A 272 2.61 24.47 14.19
C ASP A 272 3.87 23.61 13.96
N ALA A 273 3.98 22.45 14.61
CA ALA A 273 5.13 21.56 14.44
C ALA A 273 5.24 21.00 13.01
N VAL A 274 4.12 20.61 12.40
CA VAL A 274 4.06 20.16 11.01
C VAL A 274 4.41 21.30 10.08
N HIS A 275 3.83 22.49 10.29
CA HIS A 275 4.11 23.65 9.45
C HIS A 275 5.59 24.09 9.51
N GLU A 276 6.19 24.10 10.69
CA GLU A 276 7.62 24.39 10.85
C GLU A 276 8.47 23.37 10.08
N LYS A 277 8.15 22.08 10.20
CA LYS A 277 8.84 21.02 9.46
C LYS A 277 8.69 21.18 7.94
N GLU A 278 7.48 21.46 7.46
CA GLU A 278 7.21 21.69 6.04
C GLU A 278 8.03 22.87 5.50
N GLN A 279 8.04 24.01 6.21
CA GLN A 279 8.83 25.18 5.83
C GLN A 279 10.32 24.86 5.74
N GLN A 280 10.87 24.13 6.73
CA GLN A 280 12.27 23.70 6.72
C GLN A 280 12.58 22.78 5.55
N ASP A 281 11.73 21.78 5.30
CA ASP A 281 11.90 20.82 4.21
C ASP A 281 11.78 21.51 2.83
N GLU A 282 10.84 22.43 2.66
CA GLU A 282 10.66 23.20 1.42
C GLU A 282 11.85 24.13 1.15
N ALA A 283 12.35 24.82 2.18
CA ALA A 283 13.52 25.67 2.08
C ALA A 283 14.77 24.86 1.68
N GLU A 284 15.00 23.71 2.32
CA GLU A 284 16.12 22.84 1.95
C GLU A 284 15.94 22.23 0.56
N THR A 285 14.72 21.83 0.18
CA THR A 285 14.41 21.35 -1.17
C THR A 285 14.74 22.42 -2.21
N ALA A 286 14.30 23.66 -2.01
CA ALA A 286 14.60 24.78 -2.89
C ALA A 286 16.12 25.04 -2.97
N ARG A 287 16.82 24.98 -1.84
CA ARG A 287 18.29 25.12 -1.79
C ARG A 287 18.99 24.02 -2.59
N LEU A 288 18.56 22.77 -2.45
CA LEU A 288 19.12 21.62 -3.18
C LEU A 288 18.87 21.72 -4.68
N ILE A 289 17.70 22.22 -5.09
CA ILE A 289 17.39 22.49 -6.50
C ILE A 289 18.31 23.59 -7.04
N ALA A 290 18.47 24.69 -6.31
CA ALA A 290 19.35 25.80 -6.70
C ALA A 290 20.83 25.36 -6.81
N LYS A 291 21.25 24.38 -6.00
CA LYS A 291 22.57 23.74 -6.07
C LYS A 291 22.75 22.74 -7.23
N GLY A 292 21.72 22.53 -8.06
CA GLY A 292 21.83 21.69 -9.25
C GLY A 292 21.59 20.20 -8.99
N THR A 293 20.80 19.83 -7.96
CA THR A 293 20.44 18.42 -7.73
C THR A 293 19.88 17.79 -9.02
N PRO A 294 20.45 16.68 -9.52
CA PRO A 294 19.96 16.02 -10.74
C PRO A 294 18.51 15.59 -10.62
N VAL A 295 17.75 15.67 -11.72
CA VAL A 295 16.39 15.11 -11.77
C VAL A 295 16.50 13.60 -11.91
N ALA A 296 15.75 12.84 -11.11
CA ALA A 296 15.63 11.41 -11.27
C ALA A 296 14.98 11.09 -12.63
N ARG A 297 15.54 10.12 -13.35
CA ARG A 297 14.94 9.65 -14.60
C ARG A 297 13.62 8.95 -14.28
N LEU A 298 12.59 9.23 -15.07
CA LEU A 298 11.37 8.42 -15.06
C LEU A 298 11.74 7.06 -15.67
N ASN A 299 11.67 5.99 -14.88
CA ASN A 299 12.00 4.63 -15.34
C ASN A 299 10.85 4.00 -16.16
N THR A 300 10.26 4.77 -17.06
CA THR A 300 9.11 4.33 -17.86
C THR A 300 9.46 3.04 -18.61
N GLY A 301 8.75 1.96 -18.31
CA GLY A 301 8.93 0.65 -18.95
C GLY A 301 9.68 -0.40 -18.12
N ILE A 302 10.17 -0.06 -16.93
CA ILE A 302 10.66 -1.06 -15.97
C ILE A 302 9.51 -1.44 -15.05
N ASP A 303 9.11 -2.72 -15.05
CA ASP A 303 8.04 -3.21 -14.18
C ASP A 303 8.58 -3.43 -12.76
N GLY A 304 8.57 -2.34 -11.98
CA GLY A 304 8.79 -2.36 -10.56
C GLY A 304 10.23 -2.28 -10.10
N GLY A 305 10.41 -2.58 -8.81
CA GLY A 305 11.69 -2.50 -8.13
C GLY A 305 11.99 -3.71 -7.26
N MET A 306 13.27 -3.92 -7.02
CA MET A 306 13.83 -4.97 -6.18
C MET A 306 14.95 -4.37 -5.33
N ASN A 307 14.99 -4.71 -4.04
CA ASN A 307 16.07 -4.27 -3.19
C ASN A 307 17.42 -4.86 -3.66
N LYS A 308 18.48 -4.06 -3.61
CA LYS A 308 19.84 -4.42 -4.03
C LYS A 308 20.33 -5.74 -3.42
N VAL A 309 19.92 -6.06 -2.18
CA VAL A 309 20.34 -7.29 -1.50
C VAL A 309 19.86 -8.54 -2.24
N PHE A 310 18.67 -8.51 -2.83
CA PHE A 310 18.11 -9.61 -3.63
C PHE A 310 18.61 -9.56 -5.07
N ALA A 311 18.65 -8.36 -5.68
CA ALA A 311 19.13 -8.19 -7.05
C ALA A 311 20.56 -8.72 -7.22
N SER A 312 21.44 -8.51 -6.23
CA SER A 312 22.82 -9.03 -6.24
C SER A 312 22.94 -10.56 -6.24
N LYS A 313 21.86 -11.30 -5.96
CA LYS A 313 21.83 -12.78 -5.92
C LYS A 313 21.21 -13.40 -7.16
N LEU A 314 20.61 -12.60 -8.04
CA LEU A 314 19.99 -13.09 -9.26
C LEU A 314 20.96 -12.97 -10.43
N PRO A 315 21.01 -13.98 -11.33
CA PRO A 315 21.71 -13.86 -12.60
C PRO A 315 21.17 -12.64 -13.36
N ASN A 316 22.04 -11.72 -13.76
CA ASN A 316 21.66 -10.45 -14.42
C ASN A 316 20.67 -9.59 -13.61
N GLY A 317 20.68 -9.70 -12.28
CA GLY A 317 19.77 -8.96 -11.42
C GLY A 317 19.90 -7.45 -11.58
N SER A 318 18.78 -6.78 -11.78
CA SER A 318 18.65 -5.32 -11.76
C SER A 318 17.75 -4.93 -10.61
N THR A 319 18.03 -3.80 -9.97
CA THR A 319 17.11 -3.26 -8.97
C THR A 319 15.86 -2.70 -9.61
N GLY A 320 15.91 -2.26 -10.87
CA GLY A 320 14.83 -1.51 -11.53
C GLY A 320 14.56 -0.12 -10.94
N LEU A 321 15.31 0.26 -9.89
CA LEU A 321 15.13 1.50 -9.15
C LEU A 321 15.81 2.66 -9.92
N SER A 322 15.19 3.84 -9.93
CA SER A 322 15.76 5.06 -10.49
C SER A 322 16.88 5.57 -9.57
N GLU A 323 18.02 4.90 -9.51
CA GLU A 323 19.19 5.48 -8.83
C GLU A 323 19.68 6.68 -9.64
N GLY A 324 19.62 7.85 -9.00
CA GLY A 324 20.03 9.11 -9.60
C GLY A 324 21.55 9.21 -9.64
N GLY A 325 22.11 9.24 -10.84
CA GLY A 325 23.46 9.75 -11.13
C GLY A 325 24.61 8.85 -10.63
N GLU A 326 25.42 8.40 -11.60
CA GLU A 326 26.72 7.77 -11.41
C GLU A 326 26.72 6.36 -10.78
N GLY A 327 26.59 5.35 -11.66
CA GLY A 327 27.65 4.34 -11.78
C GLY A 327 28.01 3.52 -10.55
N GLN A 328 27.14 3.36 -9.55
CA GLN A 328 27.26 2.25 -8.63
C GLN A 328 26.70 1.02 -9.35
N GLY A 329 27.53 0.40 -10.20
CA GLY A 329 27.38 -1.02 -10.46
C GLY A 329 27.20 -1.75 -9.14
N LEU A 330 26.47 -2.88 -9.11
CA LEU A 330 26.17 -3.73 -7.95
C LEU A 330 27.43 -4.11 -7.14
N SER A 331 28.04 -3.13 -6.50
CA SER A 331 29.37 -3.20 -5.95
C SER A 331 29.18 -3.71 -4.54
N LEU A 332 29.37 -5.02 -4.42
CA LEU A 332 29.75 -5.73 -3.20
C LEU A 332 29.05 -5.26 -1.92
N VAL A 333 27.72 -5.18 -1.93
CA VAL A 333 26.98 -5.30 -0.67
C VAL A 333 27.05 -6.78 -0.30
N VAL A 334 28.03 -7.15 0.53
CA VAL A 334 28.16 -8.49 1.14
C VAL A 334 27.13 -8.66 2.27
N GLU A 335 25.91 -8.19 2.04
CA GLU A 335 24.80 -8.48 2.94
C GLU A 335 24.15 -9.79 2.49
N ARG A 336 23.88 -10.66 3.46
CA ARG A 336 23.09 -11.87 3.20
C ARG A 336 21.66 -11.42 2.98
N ALA A 337 21.09 -11.78 1.82
CA ALA A 337 19.67 -11.62 1.58
C ALA A 337 18.90 -12.31 2.71
N PRO A 338 17.93 -11.63 3.35
CA PRO A 338 17.16 -12.23 4.42
C PRO A 338 16.19 -13.25 3.83
N GLY A 339 16.29 -14.49 4.31
CA GLY A 339 15.41 -15.56 3.88
C GLY A 339 15.82 -16.21 2.55
N THR A 340 14.92 -17.02 2.01
CA THR A 340 15.14 -17.79 0.80
C THR A 340 14.55 -17.09 -0.43
N ILE A 341 15.30 -17.11 -1.54
CA ILE A 341 14.86 -16.58 -2.84
C ILE A 341 14.47 -17.79 -3.70
N PRO A 342 13.19 -17.94 -4.08
CA PRO A 342 12.77 -18.99 -5.00
C PRO A 342 13.50 -18.89 -6.35
N PRO A 343 13.77 -20.02 -7.03
CA PRO A 343 14.38 -20.01 -8.37
C PRO A 343 13.44 -19.41 -9.44
N THR A 344 12.15 -19.25 -9.13
CA THR A 344 11.09 -18.71 -9.98
C THR A 344 10.95 -17.19 -9.93
N VAL A 345 11.83 -16.49 -9.20
CA VAL A 345 11.80 -15.04 -9.08
C VAL A 345 12.08 -14.40 -10.44
N ASN A 346 11.16 -13.53 -10.87
CA ASN A 346 11.30 -12.74 -12.08
C ASN A 346 11.95 -11.39 -11.70
N PRO A 347 13.24 -11.14 -12.01
CA PRO A 347 13.86 -9.86 -11.70
C PRO A 347 13.20 -8.72 -12.50
N PRO A 348 13.32 -7.45 -12.04
CA PRO A 348 12.99 -6.30 -12.87
C PRO A 348 13.76 -6.37 -14.18
N HIS A 349 13.06 -6.47 -15.31
CA HIS A 349 13.68 -6.43 -16.63
C HIS A 349 13.89 -4.98 -17.03
N GLY A 350 15.14 -4.59 -17.31
CA GLY A 350 15.43 -3.30 -17.95
C GLY A 350 14.87 -3.24 -19.37
N PRO A 351 14.84 -2.06 -19.99
CA PRO A 351 14.48 -1.96 -21.41
C PRO A 351 15.42 -2.86 -22.22
N VAL A 352 14.82 -3.78 -22.98
CA VAL A 352 15.52 -4.65 -23.92
C VAL A 352 16.08 -3.76 -25.01
N THR A 353 17.36 -3.39 -24.93
CA THR A 353 18.09 -3.07 -26.16
C THR A 353 18.30 -4.41 -26.87
N SER A 354 17.50 -4.65 -27.90
CA SER A 354 17.66 -5.83 -28.77
C SER A 354 19.12 -5.97 -29.17
N PRO A 355 19.77 -7.13 -28.97
CA PRO A 355 21.13 -7.35 -29.41
C PRO A 355 21.08 -7.77 -30.87
N ASP A 356 20.78 -6.86 -31.79
CA ASP A 356 20.95 -7.03 -33.23
C ASP A 356 20.77 -5.69 -33.96
N GLU A 357 21.69 -4.75 -33.72
CA GLU A 357 22.13 -3.83 -34.78
C GLU A 357 23.62 -3.52 -34.54
N PRO A 358 24.52 -3.86 -35.48
CA PRO A 358 25.91 -3.45 -35.37
C PRO A 358 25.99 -1.93 -35.60
N LEU A 359 26.44 -1.21 -34.57
CA LEU A 359 26.90 0.17 -34.68
C LEU A 359 28.06 0.22 -35.68
N VAL A 360 27.77 0.58 -36.93
CA VAL A 360 28.79 0.95 -37.91
C VAL A 360 29.32 2.32 -37.49
N ALA A 361 30.46 2.33 -36.84
CA ALA A 361 31.22 3.53 -36.53
C ALA A 361 31.73 4.16 -37.84
N SER A 362 31.08 5.22 -38.31
CA SER A 362 31.64 6.09 -39.36
C SER A 362 32.56 7.12 -38.73
N MET A 363 33.83 6.75 -38.52
CA MET A 363 34.90 7.70 -38.20
C MET A 363 35.38 8.36 -39.49
N ALA A 364 35.13 9.66 -39.65
CA ALA A 364 35.89 10.50 -40.58
C ALA A 364 36.98 11.26 -39.79
N PRO A 365 38.25 11.26 -40.22
CA PRO A 365 39.32 11.94 -39.49
C PRO A 365 39.38 13.43 -39.81
N THR A 366 39.44 14.26 -38.77
CA THR A 366 39.78 15.68 -38.84
C THR A 366 41.31 15.86 -38.84
N PRO A 367 41.90 16.67 -39.73
CA PRO A 367 43.29 17.08 -39.59
C PRO A 367 43.39 18.34 -38.71
N SER A 368 44.38 18.31 -37.82
CA SER A 368 44.82 19.38 -36.93
C SER A 368 45.78 20.35 -37.64
N THR A 369 45.68 21.64 -37.33
CA THR A 369 46.73 22.63 -37.62
C THR A 369 46.80 23.75 -36.59
N HIS A 370 48.03 24.21 -36.39
CA HIS A 370 48.58 25.01 -35.30
C HIS A 370 48.24 26.52 -35.31
N VAL A 371 48.50 27.13 -34.14
CA VAL A 371 48.40 28.54 -33.74
C VAL A 371 49.35 29.48 -34.52
N ALA A 372 48.89 30.68 -34.89
CA ALA A 372 49.71 31.91 -34.92
C ALA A 372 48.85 33.20 -34.99
N SER A 373 49.28 34.22 -34.23
CA SER A 373 48.71 35.56 -34.06
C SER A 373 48.88 36.49 -35.28
N ALA A 374 47.94 37.41 -35.49
CA ALA A 374 48.15 38.85 -35.77
C ALA A 374 46.82 39.59 -36.10
N ALA A 375 46.60 40.74 -35.46
CA ALA A 375 45.70 41.83 -35.91
C ALA A 375 46.42 42.67 -37.03
N PRO A 376 45.85 43.72 -37.69
CA PRO A 376 44.70 44.56 -37.32
C PRO A 376 43.81 45.06 -38.50
N ASN A 377 43.02 46.11 -38.21
CA ASN A 377 42.21 47.02 -39.06
C ASN A 377 40.78 46.57 -39.42
N ALA A 378 39.77 47.43 -39.52
CA ALA A 378 39.52 48.82 -39.10
C ALA A 378 38.06 49.14 -39.55
N GLN A 379 37.37 50.03 -38.83
CA GLN A 379 36.23 50.87 -39.28
C GLN A 379 34.91 50.14 -39.61
N SER A 380 33.70 50.63 -39.34
CA SER A 380 33.18 51.94 -38.90
C SER A 380 31.67 51.77 -38.60
N GLU A 381 31.18 52.53 -37.60
CA GLU A 381 29.84 53.18 -37.52
C GLU A 381 28.56 52.34 -37.73
N GLY A 382 27.54 52.27 -36.84
CA GLY A 382 27.07 53.20 -35.82
C GLY A 382 25.94 54.08 -36.36
N PHE A 383 24.65 53.72 -36.17
CA PHE A 383 23.56 54.72 -36.00
C PHE A 383 22.23 54.14 -35.46
N PHE A 384 21.91 54.56 -34.24
CA PHE A 384 20.63 54.80 -33.55
C PHE A 384 19.33 54.77 -34.40
N SER A 385 18.29 54.02 -34.03
CA SER A 385 17.24 54.28 -33.00
C SER A 385 15.92 54.83 -33.52
N ASN A 386 14.86 54.43 -32.80
CA ASN A 386 13.53 55.02 -32.60
C ASN A 386 12.38 54.27 -33.28
N LEU A 387 11.17 54.19 -32.71
CA LEU A 387 10.65 54.37 -31.35
C LEU A 387 9.17 53.98 -31.43
N ALA A 388 8.64 53.53 -30.31
CA ALA A 388 7.26 53.15 -30.05
C ALA A 388 6.18 54.24 -30.31
N ARG A 389 4.94 53.71 -30.42
CA ARG A 389 3.69 54.16 -29.77
C ARG A 389 2.75 55.10 -30.55
N LYS A 390 1.56 54.60 -30.92
CA LYS A 390 0.29 55.38 -30.85
C LYS A 390 -0.98 54.52 -31.01
N VAL A 391 -1.86 54.53 -29.98
CA VAL A 391 -3.33 54.74 -29.95
C VAL A 391 -4.19 54.08 -31.06
N GLY A 392 -5.34 53.42 -30.88
CA GLY A 392 -6.38 53.34 -29.85
C GLY A 392 -7.76 53.19 -30.56
N LEU A 393 -8.65 52.34 -30.02
CA LEU A 393 -10.12 52.23 -30.16
C LEU A 393 -10.85 52.35 -31.53
N GLY A 394 -11.54 51.27 -31.92
CA GLY A 394 -13.02 51.21 -32.03
C GLY A 394 -13.77 51.78 -33.26
N GLY A 395 -14.50 50.90 -33.97
CA GLY A 395 -15.89 51.18 -34.39
C GLY A 395 -16.23 51.35 -35.88
N ALA A 396 -16.96 50.35 -36.42
CA ALA A 396 -18.12 50.40 -37.32
C ALA A 396 -18.02 50.66 -38.86
N ALA A 397 -18.73 49.76 -39.57
CA ALA A 397 -19.49 49.86 -40.85
C ALA A 397 -18.71 50.01 -42.18
N ALA A 398 -18.71 48.98 -43.05
CA ALA A 398 -19.64 48.70 -44.17
C ALA A 398 -19.25 49.51 -45.45
N ASP A 399 -19.20 49.03 -46.70
CA ASP A 399 -19.70 47.87 -47.45
C ASP A 399 -18.85 47.73 -48.73
N THR A 400 -18.69 46.53 -49.30
CA THR A 400 -19.06 46.18 -50.71
C THR A 400 -18.64 44.75 -51.11
N THR A 401 -19.63 43.84 -51.09
CA THR A 401 -20.05 42.89 -52.14
C THR A 401 -19.06 42.29 -53.15
N ALA A 402 -18.96 40.94 -53.18
CA ALA A 402 -19.44 40.05 -54.26
C ALA A 402 -19.10 38.56 -53.95
N THR A 403 -20.10 37.72 -53.65
CA THR A 403 -20.63 36.62 -54.51
C THR A 403 -19.63 35.46 -54.72
N THR A 404 -19.76 34.31 -54.03
CA THR A 404 -20.48 33.11 -54.54
C THR A 404 -21.03 32.17 -53.45
N GLN A 405 -22.18 31.55 -53.74
CA GLN A 405 -22.90 30.48 -53.00
C GLN A 405 -22.20 29.09 -53.08
N PRO A 406 -22.76 27.92 -52.65
CA PRO A 406 -23.83 27.60 -51.68
C PRO A 406 -23.52 26.47 -50.66
N VAL A 407 -24.36 26.45 -49.62
CA VAL A 407 -24.82 25.45 -48.61
C VAL A 407 -25.15 24.05 -49.24
N PRO A 408 -25.06 22.85 -48.56
CA PRO A 408 -25.98 22.42 -47.47
C PRO A 408 -25.44 21.37 -46.48
N ALA A 409 -26.13 20.88 -45.45
CA ALA A 409 -27.18 21.32 -44.53
C ALA A 409 -27.27 20.22 -43.45
N LYS A 410 -27.68 20.57 -42.23
CA LYS A 410 -28.29 19.66 -41.23
C LYS A 410 -29.69 19.19 -41.74
N PRO A 411 -30.61 18.52 -40.99
CA PRO A 411 -30.59 17.60 -39.82
C PRO A 411 -31.64 16.43 -39.92
N LYS A 412 -31.84 15.72 -38.78
CA LYS A 412 -33.06 15.07 -38.20
C LYS A 412 -33.15 13.53 -38.26
N VAL A 413 -33.09 12.82 -37.11
CA VAL A 413 -34.14 12.44 -36.11
C VAL A 413 -34.98 11.22 -36.52
N ILE A 414 -34.94 10.17 -35.67
CA ILE A 414 -36.00 9.16 -35.35
C ILE A 414 -35.66 8.70 -33.90
N GLU A 415 -36.31 9.10 -32.81
CA GLU A 415 -37.64 8.78 -32.22
C GLU A 415 -37.88 7.30 -31.85
N ALA A 416 -37.96 7.00 -30.54
CA ALA A 416 -38.76 5.91 -29.98
C ALA A 416 -39.11 6.12 -28.48
N LYS A 417 -40.34 6.60 -28.31
CA LYS A 417 -41.36 6.56 -27.24
C LYS A 417 -41.18 5.75 -25.92
N ARG A 418 -41.67 6.44 -24.88
CA ARG A 418 -42.06 6.12 -23.48
C ARG A 418 -43.13 5.03 -23.31
N THR A 419 -43.06 4.24 -22.21
CA THR A 419 -44.22 3.59 -21.57
C THR A 419 -44.02 3.39 -20.05
N GLU A 420 -44.99 3.83 -19.25
CA GLU A 420 -45.39 3.46 -17.86
C GLU A 420 -46.89 3.87 -17.73
N PRO A 421 -47.75 3.45 -16.74
CA PRO A 421 -47.46 2.83 -15.42
C PRO A 421 -48.46 1.75 -14.84
N HIS A 422 -48.14 1.25 -13.62
CA HIS A 422 -49.00 0.80 -12.47
C HIS A 422 -49.63 -0.62 -12.38
N PRO A 423 -50.05 -1.14 -11.18
CA PRO A 423 -50.08 -0.53 -9.82
C PRO A 423 -49.53 -1.38 -8.62
N ALA A 424 -49.53 -0.68 -7.48
CA ALA A 424 -49.31 -0.99 -6.06
C ALA A 424 -49.59 -2.38 -5.46
N SER A 425 -48.79 -2.73 -4.43
CA SER A 425 -49.27 -3.33 -3.18
C SER A 425 -48.32 -3.03 -1.99
N LYS A 426 -48.90 -2.53 -0.89
CA LYS A 426 -48.42 -2.46 0.51
C LYS A 426 -49.67 -2.78 1.38
N PRO A 427 -49.60 -3.02 2.71
CA PRO A 427 -48.51 -3.48 3.60
C PRO A 427 -48.95 -4.57 4.62
N GLU A 428 -48.01 -5.23 5.32
CA GLU A 428 -48.24 -5.84 6.66
C GLU A 428 -46.87 -5.98 7.37
N THR A 429 -46.49 -5.15 8.35
CA THR A 429 -46.76 -5.11 9.81
C THR A 429 -46.09 -6.21 10.66
N LYS A 430 -45.38 -5.74 11.70
CA LYS A 430 -44.76 -6.43 12.86
C LYS A 430 -43.35 -7.00 12.58
N GLN A 431 -42.33 -6.81 13.41
CA GLN A 431 -42.32 -6.58 14.85
C GLN A 431 -40.98 -5.96 15.28
N ALA A 432 -41.06 -4.93 16.11
CA ALA A 432 -39.94 -4.44 16.90
C ALA A 432 -39.61 -5.47 18.00
N ALA A 433 -38.33 -5.74 18.21
CA ALA A 433 -37.82 -6.33 19.44
C ALA A 433 -36.75 -5.40 20.01
N ALA A 434 -37.14 -4.71 21.07
CA ALA A 434 -36.31 -3.85 21.87
C ALA A 434 -35.18 -4.63 22.54
N ARG A 435 -33.96 -4.12 22.45
CA ARG A 435 -32.88 -4.42 23.40
C ARG A 435 -33.21 -3.76 24.75
N PRO A 436 -33.11 -4.45 25.89
CA PRO A 436 -33.25 -3.82 27.20
C PRO A 436 -31.98 -3.01 27.54
N PRO A 437 -32.12 -1.89 28.27
CA PRO A 437 -30.98 -1.06 28.65
C PRO A 437 -30.20 -1.67 29.82
N LEU A 438 -28.89 -1.76 29.67
CA LEU A 438 -27.95 -2.00 30.78
C LEU A 438 -27.85 -0.73 31.63
N LYS A 439 -28.17 -0.85 32.92
CA LYS A 439 -27.88 0.17 33.94
C LYS A 439 -26.40 0.12 34.34
N PRO A 440 -25.80 1.26 34.71
CA PRO A 440 -24.40 1.36 35.10
C PRO A 440 -24.18 0.89 36.54
N SER A 441 -23.23 -0.01 36.77
CA SER A 441 -22.72 -0.32 38.11
C SER A 441 -21.46 0.50 38.38
N VAL A 442 -21.62 1.43 39.32
CA VAL A 442 -20.59 2.28 39.93
C VAL A 442 -19.65 1.43 40.78
N SER A 443 -18.36 1.78 40.70
CA SER A 443 -17.29 1.34 41.58
C SER A 443 -17.48 1.86 43.01
N THR A 444 -17.40 0.96 43.99
CA THR A 444 -16.91 1.28 45.34
C THR A 444 -16.05 0.13 45.81
N GLY A 445 -14.77 0.42 46.04
CA GLY A 445 -13.83 -0.51 46.62
C GLY A 445 -14.01 -0.66 48.13
N THR A 446 -13.55 -1.79 48.64
CA THR A 446 -12.91 -1.89 49.97
C THR A 446 -12.01 -3.11 49.98
N ALA A 447 -10.78 -2.89 50.43
CA ALA A 447 -9.75 -3.90 50.63
C ALA A 447 -10.05 -4.79 51.85
N THR A 448 -9.68 -6.07 51.78
CA THR A 448 -9.08 -6.81 52.92
C THR A 448 -8.40 -8.07 52.42
N ALA A 449 -7.34 -8.45 53.13
CA ALA A 449 -6.28 -9.39 52.74
C ALA A 449 -6.54 -10.87 53.13
N ALA A 450 -5.66 -11.73 52.58
CA ALA A 450 -4.99 -12.89 53.20
C ALA A 450 -5.39 -14.34 52.80
N ALA A 451 -4.34 -15.04 52.32
CA ALA A 451 -3.87 -16.40 52.67
C ALA A 451 -4.50 -17.70 52.08
N ALA A 452 -3.68 -18.35 51.22
CA ALA A 452 -3.26 -19.77 51.12
C ALA A 452 -4.17 -20.97 51.57
N ALA A 453 -4.44 -21.86 50.58
CA ALA A 453 -4.42 -23.36 50.48
C ALA A 453 -4.37 -24.27 51.75
N PRO A 454 -4.81 -25.58 51.73
CA PRO A 454 -4.66 -26.58 50.64
C PRO A 454 -5.78 -27.67 50.43
N ALA A 455 -5.52 -28.58 49.47
CA ALA A 455 -6.27 -29.75 48.95
C ALA A 455 -6.49 -30.92 49.97
N ALA A 456 -7.21 -32.05 49.78
CA ALA A 456 -7.77 -32.90 48.69
C ALA A 456 -8.77 -33.95 49.36
N PRO A 457 -9.14 -35.17 48.84
CA PRO A 457 -9.20 -35.77 47.48
C PRO A 457 -10.47 -36.64 47.13
N ALA A 458 -10.54 -37.12 45.87
CA ALA A 458 -11.03 -38.43 45.33
C ALA A 458 -12.55 -38.80 45.44
N ASN A 459 -13.27 -39.37 44.46
CA ASN A 459 -12.98 -40.51 43.56
C ASN A 459 -14.03 -40.72 42.42
N ASP A 460 -13.55 -41.24 41.28
CA ASP A 460 -14.09 -42.21 40.28
C ASP A 460 -15.45 -42.12 39.56
N GLY A 461 -15.40 -42.31 38.22
CA GLY A 461 -16.45 -43.04 37.47
C GLY A 461 -16.72 -42.72 35.98
N LEU A 462 -15.85 -43.19 35.06
CA LEU A 462 -16.13 -43.77 33.70
C LEU A 462 -16.79 -42.97 32.53
N VAL A 463 -15.99 -42.75 31.46
CA VAL A 463 -16.11 -43.14 30.01
C VAL A 463 -17.50 -42.92 29.34
N THR A 464 -17.71 -42.12 28.27
CA THR A 464 -17.20 -42.19 26.88
C THR A 464 -17.79 -41.00 26.10
N GLY A 465 -17.05 -40.38 25.17
CA GLY A 465 -17.61 -39.38 24.25
C GLY A 465 -16.54 -38.55 23.55
N SER A 466 -15.79 -39.18 22.65
CA SER A 466 -14.78 -38.53 21.81
C SER A 466 -15.43 -37.51 20.86
N GLN A 467 -15.36 -36.24 21.24
CA GLN A 467 -15.49 -35.09 20.34
C GLN A 467 -14.07 -34.66 19.94
N PRO A 468 -13.83 -34.22 18.69
CA PRO A 468 -12.51 -33.79 18.28
C PRO A 468 -12.11 -32.58 19.14
N ILE A 469 -10.92 -32.66 19.75
CA ILE A 469 -10.30 -31.54 20.45
C ILE A 469 -9.91 -30.53 19.39
N VAL A 470 -10.85 -29.66 19.03
CA VAL A 470 -10.52 -28.40 18.37
C VAL A 470 -9.85 -27.57 19.44
N GLN A 471 -8.55 -27.29 19.28
CA GLN A 471 -7.85 -26.36 20.16
C GLN A 471 -8.62 -25.05 20.20
N ALA A 472 -9.09 -24.63 21.39
CA ALA A 472 -9.80 -23.37 21.63
C ALA A 472 -8.96 -22.10 21.38
N ASN A 473 -7.84 -22.23 20.68
CA ASN A 473 -6.85 -21.19 20.37
C ASN A 473 -6.51 -21.11 18.87
N SER A 474 -7.26 -21.77 17.98
CA SER A 474 -7.03 -21.57 16.55
C SER A 474 -7.52 -20.18 16.11
N PHE A 475 -6.71 -19.50 15.30
CA PHE A 475 -6.99 -18.17 14.73
C PHE A 475 -8.44 -18.05 14.20
N GLU A 476 -8.90 -19.05 13.43
CA GLU A 476 -10.26 -19.14 12.88
C GLU A 476 -11.37 -19.12 13.95
N SER A 477 -11.15 -19.80 15.09
CA SER A 477 -12.16 -19.96 16.15
C SER A 477 -12.41 -18.67 16.93
N ARG A 478 -11.38 -17.83 17.12
CA ARG A 478 -11.53 -16.50 17.74
C ARG A 478 -11.98 -15.44 16.74
N PHE A 479 -11.64 -15.60 15.46
CA PHE A 479 -12.08 -14.71 14.39
C PHE A 479 -13.55 -14.84 14.02
N SER A 480 -14.07 -16.08 13.98
CA SER A 480 -15.48 -16.33 13.67
C SER A 480 -16.43 -15.75 14.72
N ALA A 481 -15.93 -15.51 15.95
CA ALA A 481 -16.68 -14.90 17.04
C ALA A 481 -16.74 -13.35 16.99
N ALA A 482 -15.99 -12.71 16.08
CA ALA A 482 -15.93 -11.25 15.93
C ALA A 482 -16.73 -10.71 14.72
N LYS A 483 -17.60 -11.54 14.11
CA LYS A 483 -18.47 -11.17 12.99
C LYS A 483 -19.84 -10.69 13.45
#